data_AF-A0A328PPF8-F1
#
_entry.id   AF-A0A328PPF8-F1
#
_cell.length_a   1.000
_cell.length_b   1.000
_cell.length_c   1.000
_cell.angle_alpha   90.00
_cell.angle_beta   90.00
_cell.angle_gamma   90.00
#
_symmetry.space_group_name_H-M   'P 1'
#
loop_
_entity.id
_entity.type
_entity.pdbx_description
1 polymer ?
#
loop_
_entity_poly.entity_id
_entity_poly.type
_entity_poly.pdbx_seq_one_letter_code
_entity_poly.pdbx_strand_id
1 'polypeptide(L)'
;MGTPKKVKTLAIDYGTSNCGIAFYTEDIKIVLPKATVKSDKLIEYLKSSEINEQDRIIFGLPISMSGRYSNQTFLTIDTAIKIKNIFGCKIFFVDERLTTSTLYSQFKGKVNYKKVKKTKDQSSSVLILSSYIQNPKIGLELIAKEIKEISSDIKKYDNILLYRISVDVNIHNVDIFTNDPWTFWYYYKKGLKSTTLISDLKEHYDLLIISKENKDNLPKSITYCKSMCL
;
A
#
# COMPACT_ATOMS: atom_id res chain seq x y z
N MET A 1 -30.90 -5.46 25.15
CA MET A 1 -29.97 -4.46 24.58
C MET A 1 -28.69 -5.18 24.23
N GLY A 2 -28.39 -5.35 22.94
CA GLY A 2 -27.16 -6.02 22.50
C GLY A 2 -25.94 -5.17 22.87
N THR A 3 -24.89 -5.82 23.38
CA THR A 3 -23.60 -5.14 23.61
C THR A 3 -23.10 -4.57 22.28
N PRO A 4 -22.59 -3.33 22.23
CA PRO A 4 -22.04 -2.77 21.01
C PRO A 4 -20.90 -3.68 20.52
N LYS A 5 -20.97 -4.10 19.25
CA LYS A 5 -19.94 -4.92 18.62
C LYS A 5 -18.63 -4.12 18.62
N LYS A 6 -17.58 -4.68 19.24
CA LYS A 6 -16.30 -3.99 19.40
C LYS A 6 -15.53 -3.96 18.08
N VAL A 7 -14.90 -2.82 17.79
CA VAL A 7 -14.03 -2.63 16.61
C VAL A 7 -12.80 -3.52 16.75
N LYS A 8 -12.57 -4.35 15.74
CA LYS A 8 -11.41 -5.23 15.62
C LYS A 8 -10.37 -4.58 14.71
N THR A 9 -9.10 -4.64 15.10
CA THR A 9 -8.00 -4.32 14.18
C THR A 9 -7.15 -5.56 13.97
N LEU A 10 -7.03 -6.00 12.72
CA LEU A 10 -6.21 -7.14 12.33
C LEU A 10 -5.02 -6.64 11.53
N ALA A 11 -3.88 -7.33 11.64
CA ALA A 11 -2.83 -7.22 10.64
C ALA A 11 -2.65 -8.53 9.90
N ILE A 12 -2.37 -8.42 8.60
CA ILE A 12 -2.15 -9.52 7.69
C ILE A 12 -0.79 -9.32 7.03
N ASP A 13 0.12 -10.25 7.29
CA ASP A 13 1.34 -10.45 6.51
C ASP A 13 1.01 -11.41 5.38
N TYR A 14 0.79 -10.89 4.17
CA TYR A 14 0.29 -11.68 3.04
C TYR A 14 1.45 -12.31 2.26
N GLY A 15 1.56 -13.63 2.35
CA GLY A 15 2.37 -14.45 1.45
C GLY A 15 1.52 -15.17 0.42
N THR A 16 2.14 -15.69 -0.64
CA THR A 16 1.44 -16.49 -1.67
C THR A 16 0.97 -17.86 -1.16
N SER A 17 1.67 -18.43 -0.17
CA SER A 17 1.34 -19.74 0.39
C SER A 17 0.61 -19.66 1.73
N ASN A 18 1.04 -18.74 2.59
CA ASN A 18 0.45 -18.55 3.91
C ASN A 18 0.39 -17.06 4.26
N CYS A 19 -0.54 -16.72 5.14
CA CYS A 19 -0.73 -15.39 5.69
C CYS A 19 -0.57 -15.43 7.21
N GLY A 20 0.32 -14.60 7.75
CA GLY A 20 0.41 -14.36 9.19
C GLY A 20 -0.68 -13.39 9.64
N ILE A 21 -1.32 -13.65 10.78
CA ILE A 21 -2.42 -12.83 11.30
C ILE A 21 -2.11 -12.42 12.75
N ALA A 22 -2.21 -11.13 13.01
CA ALA A 22 -2.21 -10.55 14.36
C ALA A 22 -3.52 -9.81 14.62
N PHE A 23 -3.86 -9.66 15.90
CA PHE A 23 -5.13 -9.06 16.33
C PHE A 23 -4.91 -8.08 17.47
N TYR A 24 -5.72 -7.03 17.47
CA TYR A 24 -5.82 -6.00 18.50
C TYR A 24 -7.28 -5.63 18.72
N THR A 25 -7.67 -5.47 19.99
CA THR A 25 -8.94 -4.88 20.41
C THR A 25 -8.74 -3.85 21.51
N GLU A 26 -9.66 -2.90 21.59
CA GLU A 26 -9.62 -1.77 22.52
C GLU A 26 -9.71 -2.17 24.01
N ASP A 27 -10.20 -3.36 24.32
CA ASP A 27 -10.28 -3.88 25.69
C ASP A 27 -8.97 -4.52 26.16
N ILE A 28 -8.29 -5.27 25.29
CA ILE A 28 -7.02 -5.92 25.62
C ILE A 28 -5.87 -4.91 25.54
N LYS A 29 -5.93 -3.97 24.58
CA LYS A 29 -4.89 -2.95 24.30
C LYS A 29 -3.49 -3.54 24.06
N ILE A 30 -3.43 -4.82 23.68
CA ILE A 30 -2.20 -5.54 23.36
C ILE A 30 -2.36 -6.18 21.99
N VAL A 31 -1.30 -6.11 21.19
CA VAL A 31 -1.19 -6.83 19.92
C VAL A 31 -0.80 -8.27 20.20
N LEU A 32 -1.59 -9.22 19.69
CA LEU A 32 -1.36 -10.65 19.87
C LEU A 32 -1.24 -11.37 18.53
N PRO A 33 -0.32 -12.34 18.38
CA PRO A 33 -0.36 -13.26 17.25
C PRO A 33 -1.66 -14.07 17.34
N LYS A 34 -2.35 -14.23 16.21
CA LYS A 34 -3.67 -14.88 16.17
C LYS A 34 -3.65 -16.20 15.42
N ALA A 35 -3.08 -16.24 14.22
CA ALA A 35 -3.07 -17.43 13.38
C ALA A 35 -2.02 -17.33 12.25
N THR A 36 -1.72 -18.46 11.62
CA THR A 36 -1.17 -18.52 10.27
C THR A 36 -2.15 -19.33 9.42
N VAL A 37 -2.64 -18.75 8.33
CA VAL A 37 -3.65 -19.37 7.47
C VAL A 37 -3.10 -19.58 6.06
N LYS A 38 -3.63 -20.54 5.31
CA LYS A 38 -3.34 -20.63 3.87
C LYS A 38 -3.93 -19.43 3.14
N SER A 39 -3.22 -18.93 2.13
CA SER A 39 -3.61 -17.68 1.44
C SER A 39 -4.95 -17.79 0.71
N ASP A 40 -5.23 -18.97 0.15
CA ASP A 40 -6.53 -19.31 -0.46
C ASP A 40 -7.68 -19.42 0.56
N LYS A 41 -7.36 -19.63 1.84
CA LYS A 41 -8.31 -19.69 2.97
C LYS A 41 -8.47 -18.37 3.71
N LEU A 42 -7.75 -17.31 3.33
CA LEU A 42 -7.78 -16.03 4.05
C LEU A 42 -9.19 -15.42 4.11
N ILE A 43 -9.92 -15.41 3.00
CA ILE A 43 -11.28 -14.84 2.96
C ILE A 43 -12.24 -15.64 3.85
N GLU A 44 -12.15 -16.98 3.82
CA GLU A 44 -12.95 -17.86 4.68
C GLU A 44 -12.65 -17.59 6.17
N TYR A 45 -11.37 -17.44 6.51
CA TYR A 45 -10.96 -17.07 7.85
C TYR A 45 -11.56 -15.73 8.30
N LEU A 46 -11.52 -14.70 7.45
CA LEU A 46 -12.06 -13.38 7.78
C LEU A 46 -13.59 -13.40 7.94
N LYS A 47 -14.30 -14.23 7.16
CA LYS A 47 -15.74 -14.48 7.36
C LYS A 47 -16.01 -15.11 8.73
N SER A 48 -15.25 -16.15 9.09
CA SER A 48 -15.38 -16.80 10.40
C SER A 48 -15.00 -15.88 11.58
N SER A 49 -14.17 -14.86 11.31
CA SER A 49 -13.79 -13.83 12.29
C SER A 49 -14.82 -12.71 12.42
N GLU A 50 -15.93 -12.77 11.68
CA GLU A 50 -17.04 -11.81 11.69
C GLU A 50 -16.60 -10.36 11.45
N ILE A 51 -15.66 -10.17 10.51
CA ILE A 51 -15.21 -8.85 10.07
C ILE A 51 -16.37 -8.08 9.43
N ASN A 52 -16.44 -6.78 9.72
CA ASN A 52 -17.44 -5.87 9.19
C ASN A 52 -16.84 -4.49 8.85
N GLU A 53 -17.67 -3.59 8.34
CA GLU A 53 -17.29 -2.25 7.87
C GLU A 53 -16.61 -1.35 8.92
N GLN A 54 -16.88 -1.57 10.21
CA GLN A 54 -16.29 -0.79 11.29
C GLN A 54 -14.86 -1.23 11.63
N ASP A 55 -14.49 -2.45 11.23
CA ASP A 55 -13.20 -3.04 11.51
C ASP A 55 -12.09 -2.46 10.61
N ARG A 56 -10.86 -2.67 11.04
CA ARG A 56 -9.66 -2.23 10.33
C ARG A 56 -8.76 -3.42 10.03
N ILE A 57 -8.25 -3.49 8.80
CA ILE A 57 -7.27 -4.48 8.40
C ILE A 57 -6.02 -3.78 7.90
N ILE A 58 -4.89 -4.17 8.47
CA ILE A 58 -3.57 -3.60 8.18
C ILE A 58 -2.76 -4.63 7.41
N PHE A 59 -2.42 -4.35 6.15
CA PHE A 59 -1.53 -5.20 5.37
C PHE A 59 -0.09 -4.74 5.50
N GLY A 60 0.82 -5.70 5.64
CA GLY A 60 2.22 -5.47 5.27
C GLY A 60 2.29 -5.18 3.77
N LEU A 61 2.95 -4.10 3.40
CA LEU A 61 3.19 -3.76 2.00
C LEU A 61 4.63 -4.13 1.66
N PRO A 62 4.84 -5.23 0.90
CA PRO A 62 6.17 -5.67 0.55
C PRO A 62 6.74 -4.71 -0.49
N ILE A 63 7.82 -4.02 -0.12
CA ILE A 63 8.53 -3.10 -1.00
C ILE A 63 9.99 -3.57 -1.06
N SER A 64 10.58 -3.57 -2.25
CA SER A 64 11.98 -3.99 -2.40
C SER A 64 12.92 -3.03 -1.66
N MET A 65 14.15 -3.48 -1.40
CA MET A 65 15.18 -2.60 -0.84
C MET A 65 15.47 -1.38 -1.72
N SER A 66 15.29 -1.49 -3.04
CA SER A 66 15.41 -0.35 -3.95
C SER A 66 14.23 0.64 -3.83
N GLY A 67 13.12 0.25 -3.20
CA GLY A 67 11.90 1.06 -3.11
C GLY A 67 10.86 0.77 -4.18
N ARG A 68 11.08 -0.25 -5.03
CA ARG A 68 10.16 -0.64 -6.10
C ARG A 68 9.05 -1.55 -5.59
N TYR A 69 7.87 -1.38 -6.17
CA TYR A 69 6.81 -2.37 -6.06
C TYR A 69 7.12 -3.56 -6.98
N SER A 70 6.69 -4.73 -6.54
CA SER A 70 6.95 -6.04 -7.15
C SER A 70 5.64 -6.77 -7.45
N ASN A 71 5.74 -7.97 -8.04
CA ASN A 71 4.59 -8.85 -8.20
C ASN A 71 3.94 -9.20 -6.84
N GLN A 72 4.74 -9.41 -5.79
CA GLN A 72 4.21 -9.66 -4.45
C GLN A 72 3.41 -8.46 -3.94
N THR A 73 3.90 -7.24 -4.19
CA THR A 73 3.18 -6.00 -3.84
C THR A 73 1.82 -5.94 -4.53
N PHE A 74 1.79 -6.24 -5.82
CA PHE A 74 0.53 -6.33 -6.58
C PHE A 74 -0.44 -7.35 -5.96
N LEU A 75 0.01 -8.58 -5.67
CA LEU A 75 -0.83 -9.63 -5.11
C LEU A 75 -1.41 -9.25 -3.74
N THR A 76 -0.61 -8.59 -2.90
CA THR A 76 -1.08 -8.05 -1.61
C THR A 76 -2.17 -7.00 -1.81
N ILE A 77 -1.96 -6.04 -2.71
CA ILE A 77 -2.93 -4.97 -2.98
C ILE A 77 -4.22 -5.54 -3.60
N ASP A 78 -4.10 -6.47 -4.55
CA ASP A 78 -5.24 -7.13 -5.20
C ASP A 78 -6.10 -7.90 -4.18
N THR A 79 -5.45 -8.60 -3.25
CA THR A 79 -6.12 -9.31 -2.15
C THR A 79 -6.80 -8.35 -1.19
N ALA A 80 -6.13 -7.26 -0.82
CA ALA A 80 -6.69 -6.20 0.00
C ALA A 80 -7.94 -5.57 -0.65
N ILE A 81 -7.91 -5.27 -1.95
CA ILE A 81 -9.07 -4.73 -2.68
C ILE A 81 -10.24 -5.72 -2.65
N LYS A 82 -9.99 -7.01 -2.90
CA LYS A 82 -11.04 -8.05 -2.78
C LYS A 82 -11.67 -8.07 -1.39
N ILE A 83 -10.85 -8.03 -0.34
CA ILE A 83 -11.32 -8.02 1.05
C ILE A 83 -12.14 -6.75 1.32
N LYS A 84 -11.66 -5.57 0.90
CA LYS A 84 -12.42 -4.31 1.05
C LYS A 84 -13.79 -4.40 0.39
N ASN A 85 -13.86 -4.96 -0.82
CA ASN A 85 -15.12 -5.12 -1.55
C ASN A 85 -16.08 -6.13 -0.88
N ILE A 86 -15.56 -7.17 -0.21
CA ILE A 86 -16.38 -8.19 0.46
C ILE A 86 -16.91 -7.69 1.81
N PHE A 87 -16.08 -7.00 2.60
CA PHE A 87 -16.40 -6.69 3.99
C PHE A 87 -16.71 -5.21 4.27
N GLY A 88 -16.37 -4.30 3.35
CA GLY A 88 -16.53 -2.84 3.53
C GLY A 88 -15.59 -2.23 4.57
N CYS A 89 -14.71 -3.02 5.19
CA CYS A 89 -13.81 -2.57 6.25
C CYS A 89 -12.76 -1.57 5.75
N LYS A 90 -12.21 -0.77 6.68
CA LYS A 90 -11.07 0.10 6.37
C LYS A 90 -9.82 -0.74 6.21
N ILE A 91 -9.06 -0.46 5.15
CA ILE A 91 -7.80 -1.15 4.90
C ILE A 91 -6.67 -0.15 4.81
N PHE A 92 -5.57 -0.46 5.49
CA PHE A 92 -4.34 0.31 5.48
C PHE A 92 -3.15 -0.57 5.09
N PHE A 93 -2.14 0.05 4.51
CA PHE A 93 -0.85 -0.56 4.20
C PHE A 93 0.25 0.03 5.05
N VAL A 94 1.17 -0.81 5.53
CA VAL A 94 2.36 -0.38 6.26
C VAL A 94 3.59 -0.89 5.52
N ASP A 95 4.53 0.01 5.18
CA ASP A 95 5.81 -0.38 4.58
C ASP A 95 6.59 -1.26 5.57
N GLU A 96 6.78 -2.52 5.20
CA GLU A 96 7.47 -3.51 6.03
C GLU A 96 8.93 -3.12 6.32
N ARG A 97 9.58 -2.33 5.45
CA ARG A 97 10.96 -1.86 5.66
C ARG A 97 11.06 -0.83 6.78
N LEU A 98 10.03 -0.01 6.94
CA LEU A 98 9.96 1.03 7.97
C LEU A 98 9.80 0.42 9.36
N THR A 99 9.17 -0.75 9.47
CA THR A 99 9.08 -1.46 10.76
C THR A 99 10.47 -1.77 11.33
N THR A 100 11.47 -2.07 10.49
CA THR A 100 12.81 -2.42 10.97
C THR A 100 13.68 -1.20 11.28
N SER A 101 13.54 -0.13 10.48
CA SER A 101 14.40 1.06 10.54
C SER A 101 13.83 2.22 11.38
N THR A 102 12.51 2.43 11.39
CA THR A 102 11.85 3.48 12.19
C THR A 102 11.75 3.09 13.67
N LEU A 103 11.57 1.79 13.98
CA LEU A 103 11.74 1.29 15.34
C LEU A 103 13.16 1.57 15.88
N TYR A 104 14.18 1.58 15.03
CA TYR A 104 15.55 1.87 15.47
C TYR A 104 15.77 3.33 15.87
N SER A 105 15.18 4.29 15.12
CA SER A 105 15.35 5.73 15.40
C SER A 105 14.46 6.24 16.54
N GLN A 106 13.21 5.78 16.64
CA GLN A 106 12.29 6.19 17.71
C GLN A 106 12.62 5.57 19.08
N PHE A 107 13.32 4.44 19.12
CA PHE A 107 13.61 3.70 20.35
C PHE A 107 15.06 3.77 20.83
N LYS A 108 15.88 4.69 20.27
CA LYS A 108 17.18 5.05 20.86
C LYS A 108 16.98 5.42 22.33
N GLY A 109 17.40 4.54 23.23
CA GLY A 109 17.43 4.75 24.69
C GLY A 109 16.20 4.30 25.49
N LYS A 110 15.11 3.82 24.88
CA LYS A 110 13.89 3.39 25.62
C LYS A 110 13.63 1.89 25.64
N VAL A 111 14.20 1.13 24.71
CA VAL A 111 14.01 -0.33 24.64
C VAL A 111 15.35 -1.00 24.40
N ASN A 112 15.66 -2.01 25.22
CA ASN A 112 16.89 -2.78 25.08
C ASN A 112 16.81 -3.64 23.81
N TYR A 113 17.42 -3.16 22.72
CA TYR A 113 17.44 -3.80 21.39
C TYR A 113 17.87 -5.27 21.42
N LYS A 114 18.67 -5.70 22.42
CA LYS A 114 19.01 -7.12 22.63
C LYS A 114 17.79 -7.99 22.95
N LYS A 115 16.67 -7.46 23.46
CA LYS A 115 15.39 -8.19 23.67
C LYS A 115 14.54 -8.26 22.41
N VAL A 116 14.46 -7.17 21.62
CA VAL A 116 13.69 -7.11 20.35
C VAL A 116 14.38 -7.92 19.25
N LYS A 117 15.71 -7.85 19.13
CA LYS A 117 16.48 -8.66 18.17
C LYS A 117 16.66 -10.12 18.63
N LYS A 118 16.55 -10.41 19.94
CA LYS A 118 16.47 -11.80 20.46
C LYS A 118 15.15 -12.47 20.12
N THR A 119 14.09 -11.71 19.81
CA THR A 119 12.83 -12.25 19.31
C THR A 119 12.89 -12.35 17.78
N LYS A 120 13.74 -13.26 17.29
CA LYS A 120 13.65 -13.78 15.92
C LYS A 120 12.31 -14.50 15.65
N ASP A 121 11.49 -14.71 16.69
CA ASP A 121 10.23 -15.44 16.68
C ASP A 121 8.96 -14.55 16.73
N GLN A 122 9.07 -13.22 16.63
CA GLN A 122 7.87 -12.38 16.49
C GLN A 122 7.42 -12.36 15.03
N SER A 123 6.23 -12.94 14.77
CA SER A 123 5.59 -12.95 13.44
C SER A 123 5.50 -11.53 12.84
N SER A 124 5.82 -11.38 11.55
CA SER A 124 5.77 -10.10 10.82
C SER A 124 4.44 -9.34 11.03
N SER A 125 3.31 -10.06 11.04
CA SER A 125 1.99 -9.50 11.31
C SER A 125 1.89 -8.78 12.67
N VAL A 126 2.56 -9.26 13.71
CA VAL A 126 2.60 -8.60 15.03
C VAL A 126 3.39 -7.29 14.95
N LEU A 127 4.51 -7.27 14.21
CA LEU A 127 5.31 -6.06 14.03
C LEU A 127 4.53 -5.01 13.25
N ILE A 128 3.92 -5.40 12.12
CA ILE A 128 3.06 -4.53 11.31
C ILE A 128 1.96 -3.90 12.16
N LEU A 129 1.22 -4.73 12.92
CA LEU A 129 0.13 -4.23 13.75
C LEU A 129 0.63 -3.30 14.85
N SER A 130 1.72 -3.68 15.52
CA SER A 130 2.30 -2.88 16.61
C SER A 130 2.75 -1.51 16.12
N SER A 131 3.42 -1.46 14.95
CA SER A 131 3.84 -0.19 14.34
C SER A 131 2.64 0.70 14.00
N TYR A 132 1.58 0.13 13.42
CA TYR A 132 0.36 0.90 13.10
C TYR A 132 -0.34 1.42 14.36
N ILE A 133 -0.53 0.58 15.39
CA ILE A 133 -1.20 1.00 16.64
C ILE A 133 -0.39 2.10 17.35
N GLN A 134 0.94 2.02 17.34
CA GLN A 134 1.81 3.04 17.93
C GLN A 134 1.79 4.36 17.16
N ASN A 135 1.74 4.30 15.82
CA ASN A 135 1.72 5.49 14.98
C ASN A 135 0.81 5.28 13.76
N PRO A 136 -0.51 5.51 13.89
CA PRO A 136 -1.46 5.28 12.79
C PRO A 136 -1.15 6.08 11.51
N LYS A 137 -0.36 7.16 11.61
CA LYS A 137 0.05 8.00 10.47
C LYS A 137 0.97 7.27 9.48
N ILE A 138 1.60 6.16 9.87
CA ILE A 138 2.40 5.35 8.94
C ILE A 138 1.52 4.52 8.00
N GLY A 139 0.25 4.33 8.35
CA GLY A 139 -0.68 3.54 7.56
C GLY A 139 -1.18 4.33 6.35
N LEU A 140 -0.94 3.80 5.16
CA LEU A 140 -1.50 4.33 3.93
C LEU A 140 -2.86 3.68 3.66
N GLU A 141 -3.93 4.47 3.74
CA GLU A 141 -5.28 3.96 3.49
C GLU A 141 -5.48 3.54 2.03
N LEU A 142 -6.07 2.35 1.81
CA LEU A 142 -6.48 1.89 0.50
C LEU A 142 -7.73 2.66 0.05
N ILE A 143 -7.55 3.63 -0.84
CA ILE A 143 -8.63 4.46 -1.39
C ILE A 143 -8.63 4.33 -2.91
N ALA A 144 -9.78 3.97 -3.48
CA ALA A 144 -9.95 3.96 -4.93
C ALA A 144 -9.82 5.38 -5.48
N LYS A 145 -9.09 5.55 -6.59
CA LYS A 145 -8.90 6.85 -7.21
C LYS A 145 -9.89 7.05 -8.35
N GLU A 146 -10.27 8.31 -8.55
CA GLU A 146 -10.97 8.72 -9.76
C GLU A 146 -10.07 8.46 -10.97
N ILE A 147 -10.63 7.82 -11.99
CA ILE A 147 -9.97 7.60 -13.28
C ILE A 147 -10.34 8.78 -14.16
N LYS A 148 -9.35 9.57 -14.57
CA LYS A 148 -9.56 10.70 -15.46
C LYS A 148 -9.50 10.27 -16.92
N GLU A 149 -10.26 10.95 -17.76
CA GLU A 149 -10.23 10.78 -19.20
C GLU A 149 -9.29 11.79 -19.86
N ILE A 150 -8.65 11.38 -20.96
CA ILE A 150 -7.84 12.28 -21.79
C ILE A 150 -8.68 12.68 -22.98
N SER A 151 -9.09 13.96 -23.02
CA SER A 151 -9.92 14.51 -24.09
C SER A 151 -9.16 14.89 -25.37
N SER A 152 -7.82 14.82 -25.36
CA SER A 152 -6.97 15.26 -26.48
C SER A 152 -6.11 14.13 -27.02
N ASP A 153 -5.79 14.18 -28.31
CA ASP A 153 -4.92 13.19 -28.92
C ASP A 153 -3.47 13.36 -28.41
N ILE A 154 -3.08 12.47 -27.51
CA ILE A 154 -1.73 12.38 -26.96
C ILE A 154 -0.83 11.46 -27.77
N LYS A 155 -1.33 10.76 -28.80
CA LYS A 155 -0.53 9.82 -29.61
C LYS A 155 0.55 10.52 -30.44
N LYS A 156 0.47 11.84 -30.59
CA LYS A 156 1.49 12.67 -31.26
C LYS A 156 2.76 12.90 -30.44
N TYR A 157 2.78 12.49 -29.17
CA TYR A 157 3.93 12.63 -28.30
C TYR A 157 4.63 11.28 -28.15
N ASP A 158 5.96 11.28 -28.24
CA ASP A 158 6.76 10.05 -28.16
C ASP A 158 7.11 9.72 -26.71
N ASN A 159 7.31 10.70 -25.84
CA ASN A 159 7.68 10.47 -24.44
C ASN A 159 6.65 11.10 -23.53
N ILE A 160 5.79 10.27 -22.93
CA ILE A 160 4.69 10.72 -22.07
C ILE A 160 4.93 10.22 -20.65
N LEU A 161 4.81 11.11 -19.67
CA LEU A 161 4.87 10.78 -18.24
C LEU A 161 3.51 11.00 -17.59
N LEU A 162 2.94 9.94 -16.99
CA LEU A 162 1.83 10.06 -16.04
C LEU A 162 2.42 10.16 -14.62
N TYR A 163 2.30 11.34 -14.01
CA TYR A 163 2.86 11.60 -12.68
C TYR A 163 1.78 11.60 -11.60
N ARG A 164 1.76 10.53 -10.79
CA ARG A 164 0.89 10.35 -9.61
C ARG A 164 -0.61 10.54 -9.91
N ILE A 165 -1.03 10.09 -11.09
CA ILE A 165 -2.41 10.26 -11.58
C ILE A 165 -2.95 8.95 -12.14
N SER A 166 -4.25 8.70 -11.95
CA SER A 166 -4.98 7.57 -12.52
C SER A 166 -5.75 8.04 -13.75
N VAL A 167 -5.36 7.54 -14.92
CA VAL A 167 -5.90 7.98 -16.21
C VAL A 167 -6.17 6.76 -17.07
N ASP A 168 -7.28 6.79 -17.80
CA ASP A 168 -7.52 5.76 -18.82
C ASP A 168 -6.63 6.01 -20.03
N VAL A 169 -5.60 5.18 -20.19
CA VAL A 169 -4.67 5.23 -21.31
C VAL A 169 -4.61 3.90 -22.03
N ASN A 170 -4.70 3.96 -23.37
CA ASN A 170 -4.58 2.82 -24.29
C ASN A 170 -3.34 2.98 -25.20
N ILE A 171 -2.23 3.46 -24.62
CA ILE A 171 -0.95 3.67 -25.32
C ILE A 171 0.18 2.94 -24.59
N HIS A 172 1.12 2.38 -25.35
CA HIS A 172 2.24 1.61 -24.79
C HIS A 172 3.49 2.45 -24.49
N ASN A 173 3.63 3.62 -25.11
CA ASN A 173 4.79 4.49 -24.95
C ASN A 173 4.56 5.53 -23.84
N VAL A 174 4.35 5.04 -22.62
CA VAL A 174 4.03 5.88 -21.46
C VAL A 174 4.80 5.40 -20.24
N ASP A 175 5.51 6.32 -19.61
CA ASP A 175 6.13 6.09 -18.31
C ASP A 175 5.14 6.51 -17.21
N ILE A 176 4.98 5.67 -16.19
CA ILE A 176 3.99 5.88 -15.14
C ILE A 176 4.72 5.93 -13.81
N PHE A 177 4.65 7.06 -13.12
CA PHE A 177 5.15 7.22 -11.77
C PHE A 177 4.01 7.24 -10.76
N THR A 178 4.01 6.32 -9.81
CA THR A 178 3.08 6.34 -8.68
C THR A 178 3.65 5.64 -7.45
N ASN A 179 3.37 6.20 -6.28
CA ASN A 179 3.61 5.59 -4.97
C ASN A 179 2.30 5.22 -4.25
N ASP A 180 1.17 5.39 -4.93
CA ASP A 180 -0.16 5.03 -4.42
C ASP A 180 -0.47 3.57 -4.80
N PRO A 181 -0.73 2.68 -3.81
CA PRO A 181 -1.00 1.27 -4.05
C PRO A 181 -2.15 1.01 -5.00
N TRP A 182 -3.25 1.77 -4.89
CA TRP A 182 -4.42 1.56 -5.75
C TRP A 182 -4.11 1.92 -7.20
N THR A 183 -3.46 3.07 -7.42
CA THR A 183 -3.04 3.53 -8.75
C THR A 183 -2.05 2.55 -9.38
N PHE A 184 -1.09 2.03 -8.60
CA PHE A 184 -0.19 0.99 -9.07
C PHE A 184 -0.93 -0.28 -9.50
N TRP A 185 -1.84 -0.77 -8.66
CA TRP A 185 -2.67 -1.94 -8.96
C TRP A 185 -3.50 -1.72 -10.23
N TYR A 186 -4.11 -0.54 -10.40
CA TYR A 186 -4.91 -0.19 -11.56
C TYR A 186 -4.12 -0.35 -12.87
N TYR A 187 -2.94 0.26 -12.95
CA TYR A 187 -2.10 0.17 -14.15
C TYR A 187 -1.57 -1.25 -14.38
N TYR A 188 -1.18 -1.96 -13.31
CA TYR A 188 -0.75 -3.35 -13.40
C TYR A 188 -1.86 -4.25 -13.97
N LYS A 189 -3.12 -4.05 -13.55
CA LYS A 189 -4.29 -4.76 -14.11
C LYS A 189 -4.52 -4.50 -15.60
N LYS A 190 -4.09 -3.34 -16.10
CA LYS A 190 -4.12 -2.99 -17.54
C LYS A 190 -2.88 -3.47 -18.31
N GLY A 191 -1.98 -4.22 -17.68
CA GLY A 191 -0.73 -4.67 -18.30
C GLY A 191 0.31 -3.56 -18.47
N LEU A 192 0.12 -2.42 -17.79
CA LEU A 192 1.04 -1.29 -17.82
C LEU A 192 2.01 -1.37 -16.65
N LYS A 193 3.28 -1.04 -16.91
CA LYS A 193 4.33 -1.01 -15.89
C LYS A 193 4.42 0.38 -15.30
N SER A 194 4.44 0.45 -13.97
CA SER A 194 4.64 1.68 -13.22
C SER A 194 5.90 1.60 -12.36
N THR A 195 6.50 2.74 -12.07
CA THR A 195 7.61 2.88 -11.13
C THR A 195 7.20 3.74 -9.92
N THR A 196 7.86 3.48 -8.80
CA THR A 196 7.81 4.25 -7.56
C THR A 196 9.08 5.10 -7.35
N LEU A 197 10.06 5.04 -8.27
CA LEU A 197 11.35 5.74 -8.15
C LEU A 197 11.54 6.74 -9.28
N ILE A 198 11.97 7.94 -8.92
CA ILE A 198 12.30 9.00 -9.88
C ILE A 198 13.51 8.62 -10.74
N SER A 199 14.46 7.86 -10.19
CA SER A 199 15.66 7.37 -10.92
C SER A 199 15.34 6.46 -12.10
N ASP A 200 14.12 5.96 -12.20
CA ASP A 200 13.70 5.07 -13.27
C ASP A 200 13.09 5.83 -14.45
N LEU A 201 12.85 7.13 -14.26
CA LEU A 201 12.25 8.01 -15.24
C LEU A 201 13.33 8.64 -16.12
N LYS A 202 12.95 8.98 -17.35
CA LYS A 202 13.77 9.81 -18.25
C LYS A 202 13.95 11.21 -17.66
N GLU A 203 15.04 11.87 -18.06
CA GLU A 203 15.29 13.27 -17.70
C GLU A 203 14.36 14.26 -18.44
N HIS A 204 13.86 13.86 -19.62
CA HIS A 204 13.05 14.69 -20.50
C HIS A 204 11.83 13.94 -21.06
N TYR A 205 10.69 14.64 -21.13
CA TYR A 205 9.43 14.15 -21.70
C TYR A 205 8.78 15.19 -22.61
N ASP A 206 8.13 14.74 -23.68
CA ASP A 206 7.40 15.65 -24.57
C ASP A 206 6.10 16.14 -23.91
N LEU A 207 5.46 15.25 -23.14
CA LEU A 207 4.22 15.52 -22.43
C LEU A 207 4.24 14.99 -21.00
N LEU A 208 3.99 15.89 -20.05
CA LEU A 208 3.68 15.56 -18.65
C LEU A 208 2.16 15.60 -18.43
N ILE A 209 1.57 14.52 -17.91
CA ILE A 209 0.18 14.47 -17.45
C ILE A 209 0.18 14.35 -15.93
N ILE A 210 -0.47 15.31 -15.26
CA ILE A 210 -0.38 15.47 -13.79
C ILE A 210 -1.67 16.10 -13.24
N SER A 211 -2.03 15.77 -11.99
CA SER A 211 -3.14 16.46 -11.31
C SER A 211 -2.70 17.78 -10.67
N LYS A 212 -3.65 18.72 -10.48
CA LYS A 212 -3.37 20.04 -9.88
C LYS A 212 -2.64 19.94 -8.54
N GLU A 213 -3.10 19.04 -7.68
CA GLU A 213 -2.55 18.76 -6.34
C GLU A 213 -1.10 18.25 -6.34
N ASN A 214 -0.66 17.63 -7.44
CA ASN A 214 0.66 17.02 -7.55
C ASN A 214 1.68 17.95 -8.21
N LYS A 215 1.23 19.05 -8.81
CA LYS A 215 2.08 19.95 -9.61
C LYS A 215 3.24 20.55 -8.80
N ASP A 216 2.99 20.92 -7.55
CA ASP A 216 4.00 21.51 -6.66
C ASP A 216 5.02 20.49 -6.15
N ASN A 217 4.72 19.18 -6.29
CA ASN A 217 5.56 18.07 -5.84
C ASN A 217 6.29 17.37 -7.00
N LEU A 218 6.37 18.00 -8.18
CA LEU A 218 7.15 17.46 -9.29
C LEU A 218 8.66 17.67 -9.05
N PRO A 219 9.50 16.64 -9.17
CA PRO A 219 10.94 16.78 -9.01
C PRO A 219 11.54 17.70 -10.07
N LYS A 220 12.44 18.58 -9.63
CA LYS A 220 13.17 19.51 -10.53
C LYS A 220 14.03 18.80 -11.58
N SER A 221 14.37 17.53 -11.35
CA SER A 221 15.15 16.71 -12.28
C SER A 221 14.36 16.27 -13.52
N ILE A 222 13.03 16.37 -13.49
CA ILE A 222 12.17 15.98 -14.61
C ILE A 222 11.85 17.23 -15.42
N THR A 223 12.31 17.27 -16.67
CA THR A 223 12.01 18.35 -17.62
C THR A 223 10.96 17.90 -18.63
N TYR A 224 10.21 18.85 -19.19
CA TYR A 224 9.17 18.54 -20.18
C TYR A 224 8.87 19.71 -21.13
N CYS A 225 8.41 19.40 -22.34
CA CYS A 225 7.97 20.43 -23.31
C CYS A 225 6.58 20.98 -23.02
N LYS A 226 5.61 20.10 -22.75
CA LYS A 226 4.22 20.47 -22.46
C LYS A 226 3.71 19.77 -21.20
N SER A 227 2.83 20.44 -20.46
CA SER A 227 2.06 19.80 -19.39
C SER A 227 0.56 19.84 -19.70
N MET A 228 -0.13 18.78 -19.32
CA MET A 228 -1.57 18.65 -19.31
C MET A 228 -2.01 18.39 -17.88
N CYS A 229 -2.80 19.32 -17.35
CA CYS A 229 -3.30 19.21 -15.98
C CYS A 229 -4.74 18.75 -15.99
N LEU A 230 -5.00 17.58 -15.42
CA LEU A 230 -6.32 16.96 -15.30
C LEU A 230 -6.83 17.05 -13.87
#